data_AF-A0A8S2YTB3-F1
#
_entry.id   AF-A0A8S2YTB3-F1
#
_cell.length_a   1.000
_cell.length_b   1.000
_cell.length_c   1.000
_cell.angle_alpha   90.00
_cell.angle_beta   90.00
_cell.angle_gamma   90.00
#
_symmetry.space_group_name_H-M   'P 1'
#
loop_
_entity.id
_entity.type
_entity.pdbx_description
1 polymer ?
#
loop_
_entity_poly.entity_id
_entity_poly.type
_entity_poly.pdbx_seq_one_letter_code
_entity_poly.pdbx_strand_id
1 'polypeptide(L)' 'MGEFDKAQLLFQILLETVPNDDCTGQAYLHQQLGSTLQFKGDGLQALSNYYKTLQLIQ' A
#
# COMPACT_ATOMS: atom_id res chain seq x y z
N MET A 1 11.77 -12.79 10.23
CA MET A 1 11.20 -11.50 9.78
C MET A 1 11.65 -11.31 8.35
N GLY A 2 10.72 -11.41 7.41
CA GLY A 2 11.02 -11.35 5.97
C GLY A 2 11.17 -9.91 5.49
N GLU A 3 11.85 -9.71 4.36
CA GLU A 3 11.96 -8.41 3.71
C GLU A 3 10.57 -7.78 3.43
N PHE A 4 9.55 -8.61 3.18
CA PHE A 4 8.16 -8.16 3.01
C PHE A 4 7.52 -7.60 4.28
N ASP A 5 7.90 -8.07 5.48
CA ASP A 5 7.40 -7.50 6.74
C ASP A 5 7.94 -6.08 6.95
N LYS A 6 9.23 -5.89 6.62
CA LYS A 6 9.86 -4.57 6.67
C LYS A 6 9.25 -3.62 5.63
N ALA A 7 9.06 -4.09 4.41
CA ALA A 7 8.44 -3.31 3.34
C ALA A 7 7.03 -2.87 3.72
N GLN A 8 6.21 -3.79 4.25
CA GLN A 8 4.86 -3.47 4.71
C GLN A 8 4.88 -2.37 5.79
N LEU A 9 5.75 -2.51 6.80
CA LEU A 9 5.88 -1.51 7.87
C LEU A 9 6.30 -0.14 7.32
N LEU A 10 7.29 -0.10 6.43
CA LEU A 10 7.78 1.15 5.84
C LEU A 10 6.69 1.86 5.04
N PHE A 11 5.95 1.13 4.20
CA PHE A 11 4.87 1.74 3.43
C PHE A 11 3.70 2.21 4.30
N GLN A 12 3.40 1.51 5.41
CA GLN A 12 2.41 1.98 6.38
C GLN A 12 2.81 3.30 7.03
N ILE A 13 4.08 3.42 7.47
CA ILE A 13 4.62 4.66 8.03
C ILE A 13 4.57 5.79 7.00
N LEU A 14 4.99 5.51 5.75
CA LEU A 14 4.95 6.51 4.69
C LEU A 14 3.52 7.00 4.43
N LEU A 15 2.53 6.12 4.51
CA LEU A 15 1.12 6.46 4.35
C LEU A 15 0.60 7.40 5.44
N GLU A 16 1.18 7.38 6.64
CA GLU A 16 0.85 8.32 7.72
C GLU A 16 1.46 9.71 7.50
N THR A 17 2.50 9.80 6.66
CA THR A 17 3.25 11.05 6.40
C THR A 17 2.90 11.71 5.06
N VAL A 18 2.34 10.96 4.12
CA VAL A 18 1.94 11.50 2.82
C VAL A 18 0.78 12.49 3.02
N PRO A 19 0.82 13.69 2.43
CA PRO A 19 -0.28 14.64 2.52
C PRO A 19 -1.60 14.06 2.02
N ASN A 20 -2.70 14.42 2.68
CA ASN A 20 -4.04 13.92 2.33
C ASN A 20 -4.50 14.36 0.93
N ASP A 21 -3.94 15.45 0.41
CA ASP A 21 -4.18 15.98 -0.94
C ASP A 21 -3.24 15.41 -2.00
N ASP A 22 -2.20 14.64 -1.61
CA ASP A 22 -1.34 13.92 -2.54
C ASP A 22 -1.94 12.55 -2.89
N CYS A 23 -2.96 12.57 -3.74
CA CYS A 23 -3.62 11.36 -4.25
C CYS A 23 -2.64 10.44 -4.99
N THR A 24 -1.64 10.99 -5.69
CA THR A 24 -0.65 10.21 -6.44
C THR A 24 0.27 9.44 -5.50
N GLY A 25 0.80 10.11 -4.48
CA GLY A 25 1.62 9.50 -3.44
C GLY A 25 0.86 8.42 -2.67
N GLN A 26 -0.38 8.71 -2.27
CA GLN A 26 -1.23 7.71 -1.60
C GLN A 26 -1.53 6.50 -2.50
N ALA A 27 -1.85 6.73 -3.77
CA ALA A 27 -2.14 5.66 -4.73
C ALA A 27 -0.93 4.75 -4.92
N TYR A 28 0.27 5.33 -5.06
CA TYR A 28 1.52 4.61 -5.15
C TYR A 28 1.77 3.75 -3.90
N LEU A 29 1.63 4.33 -2.70
CA LEU A 29 1.85 3.60 -1.46
C LEU A 29 0.86 2.46 -1.26
N HIS A 30 -0.41 2.66 -1.58
CA HIS A 30 -1.40 1.58 -1.58
C HIS A 30 -1.07 0.49 -2.60
N GLN A 31 -0.55 0.84 -3.78
CA GLN A 31 -0.13 -0.16 -4.76
C GLN A 31 1.02 -1.02 -4.22
N GLN A 32 2.04 -0.38 -3.62
CA GLN A 32 3.19 -1.08 -3.04
C GLN A 32 2.80 -1.97 -1.86
N LEU A 33 1.88 -1.52 -1.00
CA LEU A 33 1.30 -2.34 0.07
C LEU A 33 0.55 -3.54 -0.49
N GLY A 34 -0.27 -3.33 -1.52
CA GLY A 34 -0.99 -4.40 -2.20
C GLY A 34 -0.05 -5.48 -2.74
N SER A 35 1.00 -5.10 -3.44
CA SER A 35 1.99 -6.03 -3.97
C SER A 35 2.75 -6.75 -2.85
N THR A 36 3.14 -6.03 -1.80
CA THR A 36 3.83 -6.63 -0.65
C THR A 36 2.97 -7.71 0.03
N LEU A 37 1.69 -7.40 0.28
CA LEU A 37 0.73 -8.34 0.88
C LEU A 37 0.47 -9.54 -0.03
N GLN A 38 0.41 -9.32 -1.35
CA GLN A 38 0.28 -10.41 -2.31
C GLN A 38 1.47 -11.37 -2.25
N PHE A 39 2.71 -10.85 -2.17
CA PHE A 39 3.91 -11.70 -2.00
C PHE A 39 3.94 -12.44 -0.66
N LYS A 40 3.30 -11.90 0.38
CA LYS A 40 3.12 -12.57 1.68
C LYS A 40 2.03 -13.65 1.67
N GLY A 41 1.18 -13.68 0.64
CA GLY A 41 0.01 -14.56 0.57
C GLY A 41 -1.27 -13.96 1.17
N ASP A 42 -1.22 -12.71 1.62
CA ASP A 42 -2.35 -11.98 2.23
C ASP A 42 -3.28 -11.38 1.16
N GLY A 43 -3.82 -12.24 0.28
CA GLY A 43 -4.53 -11.82 -0.95
C GLY A 43 -5.74 -10.90 -0.72
N LEU A 44 -6.49 -11.07 0.36
CA LEU A 44 -7.63 -10.18 0.68
C LEU A 44 -7.16 -8.76 1.05
N GLN A 45 -6.09 -8.66 1.82
CA GLN A 45 -5.52 -7.36 2.19
C GLN A 45 -4.83 -6.70 0.99
N ALA A 46 -4.23 -7.50 0.12
CA ALA A 46 -3.66 -7.03 -1.14
C ALA A 46 -4.75 -6.39 -2.02
N LEU A 47 -5.86 -7.10 -2.22
CA LEU A 47 -6.99 -6.62 -3.01
C LEU A 47 -7.60 -5.34 -2.44
N SER A 48 -7.74 -5.26 -1.12
CA SER A 48 -8.22 -4.03 -0.46
C SER A 48 -7.33 -2.82 -0.75
N ASN A 49 -6.00 -3.00 -0.73
CA ASN A 49 -5.07 -1.93 -1.06
C ASN A 49 -5.13 -1.55 -2.55
N TYR A 50 -5.24 -2.52 -3.46
CA TYR A 50 -5.43 -2.21 -4.88
C TYR A 50 -6.72 -1.44 -5.16
N TYR A 51 -7.81 -1.72 -4.44
CA TYR A 51 -9.03 -0.92 -4.53
C TYR A 51 -8.82 0.53 -4.10
N LYS A 52 -8.08 0.76 -3.02
CA LYS A 52 -7.75 2.13 -2.57
C LYS A 52 -6.92 2.87 -3.61
N THR A 53 -5.95 2.21 -4.24
CA THR A 53 -5.19 2.79 -5.37
C THR A 53 -6.14 3.22 -6.48
N LEU A 54 -7.10 2.38 -6.89
CA LEU A 54 -8.06 2.71 -7.94
C LEU A 54 -8.97 3.89 -7.55
N GLN A 55 -9.40 3.99 -6.30
CA GLN A 55 -10.23 5.09 -5.81
C GLN A 55 -9.51 6.45 -5.84
N LEU A 56 -8.18 6.45 -5.73
CA LEU A 56 -7.38 7.67 -5.68
C LEU A 56 -6.95 8.19 -7.06
N ILE A 57 -7.01 7.34 -8.10
CA ILE A 57 -6.61 7.70 -9.48
C ILE A 57 -7.80 7.88 -10.44
N GLN A 58 -9.03 7.69 -9.95
CA GLN A 58 -10.28 7.94 -10.68
C GLN A 58 -10.73 9.39 -10.51
#